data_AF-A0A0B1TUA5-F1
#
_entry.id   AF-A0A0B1TUA5-F1
#
_cell.length_a   1.000
_cell.length_b   1.000
_cell.length_c   1.000
_cell.angle_alpha   90.00
_cell.angle_beta   90.00
_cell.angle_gamma   90.00
#
_symmetry.space_group_name_H-M   'P 1'
#
loop_
_entity.id
_entity.type
_entity.pdbx_description
1 polymer ?
#
loop_
_entity_poly.entity_id
_entity_poly.type
_entity_poly.pdbx_seq_one_letter_code
_entity_poly.pdbx_strand_id
1 'polypeptide(L)'
;MISGLKSTTERTKTHAKEKAKGMVKNYGWPRELFGNLESGASIDPYHRPDYAGILTLFQQNGTHNYYRIRNTMIKGYSNRESLRLLTEPPKRYNFMMSPALVNAWYIPERNSITFPYASFNPPFYNLKHPQAYNFAGQHTIAGHEIVHGFDDEGRRTLAFK
;
A
#
# COMPACT_ATOMS: atom_id res chain seq x y z
N MET A 1 11.83 -8.29 21.51
CA MET A 1 10.42 -7.90 21.75
C MET A 1 9.53 -9.13 21.94
N ILE A 2 9.29 -9.98 20.93
CA ILE A 2 8.42 -11.18 21.06
C ILE A 2 8.93 -12.18 22.12
N SER A 3 10.24 -12.38 22.23
CA SER A 3 10.84 -13.29 23.23
C SER A 3 10.54 -12.89 24.69
N GLY A 4 10.36 -11.59 24.95
CA GLY A 4 10.14 -11.04 26.29
C GLY A 4 8.69 -11.08 26.78
N LEU A 5 7.75 -11.54 25.95
CA LEU A 5 6.33 -11.59 26.31
C LEU A 5 6.07 -12.72 27.32
N LYS A 6 5.72 -12.35 28.57
CA LYS A 6 5.48 -13.31 29.66
C LYS A 6 4.15 -14.07 29.52
N SER A 7 3.14 -13.48 28.89
CA SER A 7 1.79 -14.03 28.74
C SER A 7 1.61 -15.01 27.57
N THR A 8 2.69 -15.42 26.90
CA THR A 8 2.61 -16.25 25.67
C THR A 8 3.50 -17.48 25.77
N THR A 9 3.03 -18.60 25.20
CA THR A 9 3.81 -19.85 25.16
C THR A 9 4.96 -19.75 24.16
N GLU A 10 6.02 -20.56 24.33
CA GLU A 10 7.14 -20.58 23.38
C GLU A 10 6.70 -20.97 21.96
N ARG A 11 5.72 -21.88 21.84
CA ARG A 11 5.13 -22.22 20.53
C ARG A 11 4.49 -20.99 19.87
N THR A 12 3.68 -20.23 20.60
CA THR A 12 3.07 -18.99 20.10
C THR A 12 4.14 -17.98 19.69
N LYS A 13 5.20 -17.82 20.49
CA LYS A 13 6.32 -16.93 20.16
C LYS A 13 7.04 -17.35 18.89
N THR A 14 7.23 -18.64 18.65
CA THR A 14 7.84 -19.16 17.41
C THR A 14 7.01 -18.77 16.19
N HIS A 15 5.71 -19.04 16.20
CA HIS A 15 4.82 -18.65 15.09
C HIS A 15 4.75 -17.13 14.89
N ALA A 16 4.73 -16.35 15.98
CA ALA A 16 4.77 -14.90 15.89
C ALA A 16 6.08 -14.39 15.24
N LYS A 17 7.22 -15.01 15.57
CA LYS A 17 8.51 -14.71 14.94
C LYS A 17 8.52 -15.10 13.46
N GLU A 18 7.96 -16.25 13.10
CA GLU A 18 7.82 -16.68 11.70
C GLU A 18 6.99 -15.69 10.90
N LYS A 19 5.85 -15.25 11.45
CA LYS A 19 5.01 -14.22 10.84
C LYS A 19 5.71 -12.89 10.66
N ALA A 20 6.39 -12.41 11.70
CA ALA A 20 7.18 -11.18 11.63
C ALA A 20 8.28 -11.26 10.56
N LYS A 21 8.97 -12.41 10.47
CA LYS A 21 9.99 -12.65 9.45
C LYS A 21 9.42 -12.72 8.03
N GLY A 22 8.24 -13.33 7.89
CA GLY A 22 7.55 -13.48 6.60
C GLY A 22 6.78 -12.24 6.14
N MET A 23 6.84 -11.13 6.89
CA MET A 23 6.14 -9.90 6.55
C MET A 23 6.78 -9.22 5.33
N VAL A 24 5.99 -9.02 4.28
CA VAL A 24 6.41 -8.32 3.05
C VAL A 24 6.42 -6.82 3.30
N LYS A 25 7.45 -6.13 2.83
CA LYS A 25 7.65 -4.70 3.07
C LYS A 25 7.62 -3.95 1.74
N ASN A 26 6.71 -3.00 1.64
CA ASN A 26 6.53 -2.15 0.47
C ASN A 26 6.88 -0.70 0.84
N TYR A 27 7.70 -0.05 0.01
CA TYR A 27 8.18 1.32 0.25
C TYR A 27 8.03 2.15 -1.01
N GLY A 28 7.56 3.38 -0.87
CA GLY A 28 7.46 4.33 -1.98
C GLY A 28 6.25 4.03 -2.86
N TRP A 29 6.47 3.29 -3.95
CA TRP A 29 5.48 3.01 -5.00
C TRP A 29 5.59 1.56 -5.51
N PRO A 30 4.57 1.02 -6.18
CA PRO A 30 4.61 -0.35 -6.71
C PRO A 30 5.58 -0.45 -7.89
N ARG A 31 6.76 -1.02 -7.65
CA ARG A 31 7.86 -1.10 -8.62
C ARG A 31 7.52 -1.89 -9.89
N GLU A 32 6.67 -2.92 -9.79
CA GLU A 32 6.23 -3.69 -10.96
C GLU A 32 5.53 -2.81 -12.00
N LEU A 33 4.78 -1.79 -11.56
CA LEU A 33 4.00 -0.92 -12.43
C LEU A 33 4.76 0.35 -12.82
N PHE A 34 5.50 0.94 -11.89
CA PHE A 34 6.13 2.26 -12.05
C PHE A 34 7.65 2.21 -12.30
N GLY A 35 8.28 1.04 -12.19
CA GLY A 35 9.72 0.90 -12.33
C GLY A 35 10.50 1.85 -11.41
N ASN A 36 11.48 2.53 -12.01
CA ASN A 36 12.30 3.57 -11.39
C ASN A 36 11.77 5.00 -11.64
N LEU A 37 10.52 5.15 -12.14
CA LEU A 37 9.90 6.42 -12.53
C LEU A 37 10.56 7.14 -13.71
N GLU A 38 11.50 6.52 -14.42
CA GLU A 38 12.12 7.12 -15.62
C GLU A 38 11.25 6.89 -16.88
N SER A 39 10.36 5.90 -16.86
CA SER A 39 9.49 5.56 -17.98
C SER A 39 8.09 5.15 -17.52
N GLY A 40 7.07 5.65 -18.23
CA GLY A 40 5.67 5.28 -18.04
C GLY A 40 5.20 4.13 -18.94
N ALA A 41 6.11 3.42 -19.62
CA ALA A 41 5.76 2.42 -20.64
C ALA A 41 4.88 1.28 -20.13
N SER A 42 4.99 0.90 -18.85
CA SER A 42 4.14 -0.10 -18.19
C SER A 42 2.85 0.48 -17.59
N ILE A 43 2.84 1.79 -17.31
CA ILE A 43 1.72 2.49 -16.66
C ILE A 43 0.57 2.68 -17.67
N ASP A 44 0.91 3.12 -18.89
CA ASP A 44 -0.09 3.42 -19.92
C ASP A 44 -0.94 2.19 -20.27
N PRO A 45 -0.37 1.03 -20.65
CA PRO A 45 -1.16 -0.14 -21.03
C PRO A 45 -2.05 -0.64 -19.90
N TYR A 46 -1.58 -0.54 -18.65
CA TYR A 46 -2.32 -0.98 -17.47
C TYR A 46 -3.54 -0.09 -17.18
N HIS A 47 -3.43 1.23 -17.34
CA HIS A 47 -4.51 2.17 -16.98
C HIS A 47 -5.34 2.67 -18.16
N ARG A 48 -4.88 2.48 -19.40
CA ARG A 48 -5.57 2.96 -20.60
C ARG A 48 -7.04 2.56 -20.69
N PRO A 49 -7.46 1.33 -20.34
CA PRO A 49 -8.87 0.97 -20.36
C PRO A 49 -9.74 1.81 -19.41
N ASP A 50 -9.15 2.38 -18.35
CA ASP A 50 -9.88 3.14 -17.32
C ASP A 50 -9.97 4.63 -17.66
N TYR A 51 -8.92 5.21 -18.28
CA TYR A 51 -8.86 6.66 -18.53
C TYR A 51 -9.05 7.06 -20.00
N ALA A 52 -8.90 6.16 -20.99
CA ALA A 52 -8.91 6.55 -22.42
C ALA A 52 -10.22 7.26 -22.82
N GLY A 53 -11.36 6.82 -22.29
CA GLY A 53 -12.66 7.48 -22.53
C GLY A 53 -12.74 8.91 -21.98
N ILE A 54 -11.97 9.21 -20.93
CA ILE A 54 -11.87 10.58 -20.39
C ILE A 54 -11.16 11.50 -21.40
N LEU A 55 -10.09 11.03 -22.02
CA LEU A 55 -9.36 11.81 -23.03
C LEU A 55 -10.26 12.14 -24.22
N THR A 56 -11.04 11.16 -24.71
CA THR A 56 -11.99 11.39 -25.80
C THR A 56 -13.03 12.45 -25.44
N LEU A 57 -13.63 12.35 -24.24
CA LEU A 57 -14.62 13.31 -23.77
C LEU A 57 -14.03 14.72 -23.59
N PHE A 58 -12.79 14.80 -23.11
CA PHE A 58 -12.07 16.04 -22.93
C PHE A 58 -11.76 16.74 -24.25
N GLN A 59 -11.27 15.98 -25.24
CA GLN A 59 -10.97 16.49 -26.59
C GLN A 59 -12.21 16.98 -27.35
N GLN A 60 -13.37 16.38 -27.11
CA GLN A 60 -14.63 16.82 -27.71
C GLN A 60 -15.09 18.18 -27.18
N ASN A 61 -15.21 18.32 -25.85
CA ASN A 61 -15.60 19.56 -25.18
C ASN A 61 -15.38 19.41 -23.65
N GLY A 62 -14.18 19.71 -23.18
CA GLY A 62 -13.79 19.50 -21.78
C GLY A 62 -14.64 20.23 -20.74
N THR A 63 -15.25 21.37 -21.07
CA THR A 63 -16.06 22.15 -20.13
C THR A 63 -17.50 21.64 -20.02
N HIS A 64 -18.08 21.14 -21.12
CA HIS A 64 -19.48 20.64 -21.13
C HIS A 64 -19.59 19.15 -20.80
N ASN A 65 -18.48 18.40 -20.80
CA ASN A 65 -18.46 16.98 -20.50
C ASN A 65 -18.09 16.64 -19.05
N TYR A 66 -18.01 17.62 -18.13
CA TYR A 66 -17.57 17.41 -16.75
C TYR A 66 -18.24 16.21 -16.06
N TYR A 67 -19.58 16.14 -16.08
CA TYR A 67 -20.31 15.04 -15.45
C TYR A 67 -20.02 13.67 -16.09
N ARG A 68 -19.85 13.64 -17.42
CA ARG A 68 -19.50 12.41 -18.15
C ARG A 68 -18.08 11.97 -17.81
N ILE A 69 -17.13 12.91 -17.78
CA ILE A 69 -15.74 12.67 -17.37
C ILE A 69 -15.70 12.11 -15.95
N ARG A 70 -16.42 12.73 -15.00
CA ARG A 70 -16.51 12.27 -13.61
C ARG A 70 -17.08 10.86 -13.52
N ASN A 71 -18.16 10.56 -14.24
CA ASN A 71 -18.77 9.23 -14.23
C ASN A 71 -17.84 8.17 -14.83
N THR A 72 -17.13 8.48 -15.92
CA THR A 72 -16.12 7.58 -16.49
C THR A 72 -14.97 7.33 -15.51
N MET A 73 -14.51 8.37 -14.79
CA MET A 73 -13.47 8.25 -13.76
C MET A 73 -13.90 7.33 -12.62
N ILE A 74 -15.11 7.49 -12.08
CA ILE A 74 -15.66 6.63 -11.03
C ILE A 74 -15.75 5.18 -11.49
N LYS A 75 -16.21 4.96 -12.74
CA LYS A 75 -16.29 3.63 -13.34
C LYS A 75 -14.91 3.00 -13.48
N GLY A 76 -13.93 3.73 -14.01
CA GLY A 76 -12.55 3.26 -14.14
C GLY A 76 -11.93 2.88 -12.80
N TYR A 77 -12.14 3.71 -11.78
CA TYR A 77 -11.71 3.41 -10.41
C TYR A 77 -12.35 2.12 -9.87
N SER A 78 -13.68 1.98 -9.97
CA SER A 78 -14.39 0.79 -9.49
C SER A 78 -13.95 -0.48 -10.23
N ASN A 79 -13.73 -0.40 -11.55
CA ASN A 79 -13.23 -1.53 -12.33
C ASN A 79 -11.86 -1.99 -11.83
N ARG A 80 -10.93 -1.04 -11.62
CA ARG A 80 -9.58 -1.34 -11.15
C ARG A 80 -9.57 -1.93 -9.74
N GLU A 81 -10.25 -1.28 -8.80
CA GLU A 81 -10.14 -1.62 -7.38
C GLU A 81 -11.05 -2.77 -6.96
N SER A 82 -12.12 -3.06 -7.70
CA SER A 82 -13.09 -4.09 -7.30
C SER A 82 -13.21 -5.24 -8.29
N LEU A 83 -13.20 -4.97 -9.60
CA LEU A 83 -13.52 -6.00 -10.61
C LEU A 83 -12.27 -6.72 -11.14
N ARG A 84 -11.17 -6.01 -11.40
CA ARG A 84 -9.93 -6.65 -11.90
C ARG A 84 -9.32 -7.60 -10.87
N LEU A 85 -9.43 -7.26 -9.59
CA LEU A 85 -8.91 -8.09 -8.51
C LEU A 85 -9.65 -9.44 -8.36
N LEU A 86 -10.81 -9.62 -9.00
CA LEU A 86 -11.52 -10.91 -9.01
C LEU A 86 -10.82 -11.96 -9.87
N THR A 87 -10.08 -11.53 -10.90
CA THR A 87 -9.42 -12.42 -11.86
C THR A 87 -7.90 -12.38 -11.76
N GLU A 88 -7.34 -11.30 -11.19
CA GLU A 88 -5.90 -11.18 -10.96
C GLU A 88 -5.46 -11.98 -9.73
N PRO A 89 -4.28 -12.64 -9.77
CA PRO A 89 -3.75 -13.32 -8.61
C PRO A 89 -3.40 -12.32 -7.50
N PRO A 90 -3.58 -12.68 -6.22
CA PRO A 90 -3.25 -11.80 -5.11
C PRO A 90 -1.76 -11.50 -5.07
N LYS A 91 -1.40 -10.22 -5.16
CA LYS A 91 -0.01 -9.75 -5.10
C LYS A 91 0.29 -9.09 -3.76
N ARG A 92 1.28 -9.64 -3.03
CA ARG A 92 1.72 -9.12 -1.72
C ARG A 92 2.48 -7.79 -1.82
N TYR A 93 2.97 -7.44 -3.01
CA TYR A 93 3.69 -6.20 -3.30
C TYR A 93 2.78 -5.07 -3.84
N ASN A 94 1.48 -5.34 -4.02
CA ASN A 94 0.54 -4.33 -4.48
C ASN A 94 0.14 -3.38 -3.34
N PHE A 95 0.05 -2.11 -3.69
CA PHE A 95 -0.41 -1.05 -2.81
C PHE A 95 -1.94 -1.02 -2.80
N MET A 96 -2.53 -0.85 -1.62
CA MET A 96 -3.98 -0.67 -1.47
C MET A 96 -4.43 0.72 -1.91
N MET A 97 -3.57 1.73 -1.72
CA MET A 97 -3.88 3.12 -2.00
C MET A 97 -2.74 3.79 -2.76
N SER A 98 -2.99 5.02 -3.23
CA SER A 98 -2.01 5.82 -3.96
C SER A 98 -0.71 6.04 -3.16
N PRO A 99 0.47 5.93 -3.80
CA PRO A 99 1.77 6.31 -3.24
C PRO A 99 1.87 7.78 -2.77
N ALA A 100 0.96 8.63 -3.24
CA ALA A 100 0.90 10.06 -2.90
C ALA A 100 0.12 10.35 -1.61
N LEU A 101 -0.48 9.34 -0.99
CA LEU A 101 -1.26 9.50 0.22
C LEU A 101 -0.34 9.46 1.45
N VAL A 102 -0.46 10.44 2.36
CA VAL A 102 0.28 10.47 3.62
C VAL A 102 -0.39 9.52 4.61
N ASN A 103 0.04 8.26 4.60
CA ASN A 103 -0.46 7.23 5.50
C ASN A 103 0.56 6.07 5.59
N ALA A 104 0.23 5.03 6.34
CA ALA A 104 0.83 3.70 6.24
C ALA A 104 -0.27 2.66 6.44
N TRP A 105 -0.02 1.40 6.07
CA TRP A 105 -1.00 0.34 6.31
C TRP A 105 -0.37 -1.04 6.38
N TYR A 106 -0.97 -1.89 7.21
CA TYR A 106 -0.81 -3.33 7.22
C TYR A 106 -2.03 -4.03 6.59
N ILE A 107 -1.77 -5.06 5.78
CA ILE A 107 -2.80 -5.89 5.15
C ILE A 107 -2.67 -7.31 5.71
N PRO A 108 -3.60 -7.77 6.57
CA PRO A 108 -3.55 -9.10 7.18
C PRO A 108 -3.53 -10.23 6.17
N GLU A 109 -4.35 -10.15 5.12
CA GLU A 109 -4.52 -11.18 4.10
C GLU A 109 -3.27 -11.38 3.24
N ARG A 110 -2.37 -10.39 3.23
CA ARG A 110 -1.11 -10.44 2.47
C ARG A 110 0.11 -10.53 3.37
N ASN A 111 -0.06 -10.45 4.69
CA ASN A 111 1.01 -10.22 5.66
C ASN A 111 2.02 -9.21 5.10
N SER A 112 1.53 -8.03 4.73
CA SER A 112 2.30 -6.99 4.05
C SER A 112 2.12 -5.64 4.73
N ILE A 113 3.22 -4.94 4.93
CA ILE A 113 3.28 -3.58 5.46
C ILE A 113 3.72 -2.62 4.36
N THR A 114 3.04 -1.48 4.23
CA THR A 114 3.28 -0.54 3.14
C THR A 114 3.46 0.87 3.67
N PHE A 115 4.54 1.52 3.23
CA PHE A 115 4.83 2.93 3.48
C PHE A 115 4.90 3.67 2.14
N PRO A 116 3.84 4.40 1.75
CA PRO A 116 3.82 5.20 0.52
C PRO A 116 4.90 6.29 0.54
N TYR A 117 5.35 6.71 -0.64
CA TYR A 117 6.39 7.74 -0.78
C TYR A 117 6.07 9.01 -0.01
N ALA A 118 4.81 9.45 -0.04
CA ALA A 118 4.37 10.64 0.67
C ALA A 118 4.56 10.57 2.19
N SER A 119 4.59 9.37 2.80
CA SER A 119 4.88 9.20 4.23
C SER A 119 6.32 9.59 4.61
N PHE A 120 7.26 9.52 3.68
CA PHE A 120 8.67 9.85 3.90
C PHE A 120 8.97 11.35 3.76
N ASN A 121 8.08 12.20 4.27
CA ASN A 121 8.23 13.65 4.26
C ASN A 121 8.18 14.21 5.68
N PRO A 122 8.74 15.42 5.91
CA PRO A 122 8.53 16.14 7.16
C PRO A 122 7.03 16.33 7.45
N PRO A 123 6.60 16.26 8.72
CA PRO A 123 7.42 16.12 9.93
C PRO A 123 7.86 14.68 10.26
N PHE A 124 7.34 13.68 9.54
CA PHE A 124 7.49 12.26 9.91
C PHE A 124 8.88 11.70 9.64
N TYR A 125 9.52 12.13 8.54
CA TYR A 125 10.85 11.68 8.17
C TYR A 125 11.64 12.76 7.44
N ASN A 126 12.92 12.91 7.78
CA ASN A 126 13.89 13.65 6.99
C ASN A 126 15.30 13.11 7.26
N LEU A 127 16.11 12.94 6.20
CA LEU A 127 17.50 12.51 6.31
C LEU A 127 18.36 13.47 7.15
N LYS A 128 17.98 14.74 7.24
CA LYS A 128 18.69 15.78 7.99
C LYS A 128 18.18 15.94 9.44
N HIS A 129 17.09 15.29 9.82
CA HIS A 129 16.60 15.37 11.20
C HIS A 129 17.49 14.53 12.14
N PRO A 130 17.64 14.95 13.42
CA PRO A 130 18.20 14.07 14.43
C PRO A 130 17.42 12.76 14.47
N GLN A 131 18.11 11.63 14.69
CA GLN A 131 17.47 10.31 14.67
C GLN A 131 16.25 10.23 15.60
N ALA A 132 16.29 10.90 16.75
CA ALA A 132 15.16 10.98 17.69
C ALA A 132 13.85 11.42 17.03
N TYR A 133 13.88 12.41 16.12
CA TYR A 133 12.69 12.86 15.39
C TYR A 133 12.20 11.81 14.40
N ASN A 134 13.12 11.18 13.64
CA ASN A 134 12.75 10.11 12.71
C ASN A 134 12.20 8.88 13.46
N PHE A 135 12.72 8.59 14.66
CA PHE A 135 12.20 7.55 15.54
C PHE A 135 10.80 7.89 16.03
N ALA A 136 10.59 9.12 16.52
CA ALA A 136 9.30 9.59 17.00
C ALA A 136 8.24 9.66 15.89
N GLY A 137 8.63 10.01 14.66
CA GLY A 137 7.77 10.05 13.48
C GLY A 137 7.64 8.69 12.81
N GLN A 138 8.39 8.48 11.72
CA GLN A 138 8.23 7.32 10.84
C GLN A 138 8.43 5.97 11.55
N HIS A 139 9.32 5.85 12.54
CA HIS A 139 9.50 4.54 13.21
C HIS A 139 8.34 4.22 14.16
N THR A 140 7.74 5.22 14.81
CA THR A 140 6.51 5.02 15.58
C THR A 140 5.38 4.53 14.68
N ILE A 141 5.21 5.14 13.50
CA ILE A 141 4.24 4.69 12.49
C ILE A 141 4.55 3.25 12.06
N ALA A 142 5.82 2.94 11.78
CA ALA A 142 6.21 1.58 11.43
C ALA A 142 5.94 0.57 12.54
N GLY A 143 6.17 0.95 13.80
CA GLY A 143 5.83 0.12 14.96
C GLY A 143 4.32 -0.13 15.08
N HIS A 144 3.51 0.92 14.90
CA HIS A 144 2.04 0.84 14.89
C HIS A 144 1.53 -0.16 13.85
N GLU A 145 2.00 -0.03 12.60
CA GLU A 145 1.59 -0.93 11.51
C GLU A 145 2.09 -2.38 11.71
N ILE A 146 3.27 -2.58 12.32
CA ILE A 146 3.72 -3.93 12.66
C ILE A 146 2.79 -4.56 13.70
N VAL A 147 2.30 -3.79 14.66
CA VAL A 147 1.37 -4.26 15.71
C VAL A 147 0.04 -4.71 15.10
N HIS A 148 -0.44 -4.10 14.01
CA HIS A 148 -1.60 -4.59 13.27
C HIS A 148 -1.44 -6.01 12.73
N GLY A 149 -0.21 -6.52 12.59
CA GLY A 149 0.03 -7.94 12.31
C GLY A 149 -0.32 -8.90 13.45
N PHE A 150 -0.50 -8.38 14.66
CA PHE A 150 -0.63 -9.14 15.90
C PHE A 150 -1.78 -8.66 16.81
N ASP A 151 -2.57 -7.68 16.37
CA ASP A 151 -3.79 -7.27 17.06
C ASP A 151 -4.88 -8.36 16.96
N ASP A 152 -6.10 -8.05 17.40
CA ASP A 152 -7.20 -8.98 17.49
C ASP A 152 -7.69 -9.52 16.14
N GLU A 153 -7.45 -8.78 15.05
CA GLU A 153 -7.71 -9.19 13.66
C GLU A 153 -6.46 -9.85 13.04
N GLY A 154 -5.34 -9.14 13.08
CA GLY A 154 -4.07 -9.53 12.54
C GLY A 154 -3.63 -10.90 13.01
N ARG A 155 -3.75 -11.22 14.31
CA ARG A 155 -3.32 -12.52 14.87
C ARG A 155 -4.02 -13.74 14.25
N ARG A 156 -5.17 -13.57 13.58
CA ARG A 156 -5.94 -14.66 12.96
C ARG A 156 -5.34 -15.11 11.62
N THR A 157 -4.48 -14.28 11.02
CA THR A 157 -3.81 -14.59 9.75
C THR A 157 -2.45 -15.21 9.99
N LEU A 158 -2.14 -16.28 9.24
CA LEU A 158 -0.85 -16.96 9.30
C LEU A 158 0.17 -16.28 8.39
N ALA A 159 1.45 -16.58 8.63
CA ALA A 159 2.49 -16.34 7.64
C ALA A 159 2.22 -17.25 6.44
N PHE A 160 1.70 -16.70 5.33
CA PHE A 160 1.56 -17.46 4.09
C PHE A 160 2.94 -18.00 3.68
N LYS A 161 3.02 -19.33 3.50
CA LYS A 161 4.17 -20.01 2.90
C LYS A 161 4.21 -19.73 1.41
#